data_AF-A0A353JAL3-F1
#
_entry.id   AF-A0A353JAL3-F1
#
_cell.length_a   1.000
_cell.length_b   1.000
_cell.length_c   1.000
_cell.angle_alpha   90.00
_cell.angle_beta   90.00
_cell.angle_gamma   90.00
#
_symmetry.space_group_name_H-M   'P 1'
#
loop_
_entity.id
_entity.type
_entity.pdbx_description
1 polymer ?
#
loop_
_entity_poly.entity_id
_entity_poly.type
_entity_poly.pdbx_seq_one_letter_code
_entity_poly.pdbx_strand_id
1 'polypeptide(L)'
;MDKFEKEMLEHNKKVQTETERINNQILQVPVYLTEEEKSAYEEIVKTLKESIKYRLSHSDAELIWQYCQIKIMRDRAWRGYSKNPDRYIRIVTGICSDGKTPKVMVKENEHYKTLVDCNKQLEKILKDLRLTPEARAKKRF
;
A
#
# COMPACT_ATOMS: atom_id res chain seq x y z
N MET A 1 -30.73 19.31 -28.37
CA MET A 1 -29.83 19.64 -27.25
C MET A 1 -30.11 21.06 -26.81
N ASP A 2 -30.76 21.20 -25.67
CA ASP A 2 -31.09 22.50 -25.09
C ASP A 2 -29.82 23.27 -24.69
N LYS A 3 -29.91 24.61 -24.69
CA LYS A 3 -28.79 25.49 -24.30
C LYS A 3 -28.21 25.10 -22.94
N PHE A 4 -29.08 24.70 -22.01
CA PHE A 4 -28.73 24.21 -20.68
C PHE A 4 -27.92 22.91 -20.71
N GLU A 5 -28.27 21.95 -21.57
CA GLU A 5 -27.53 20.69 -21.71
C GLU A 5 -26.11 20.94 -22.24
N LYS A 6 -25.96 21.87 -23.18
CA LYS A 6 -24.64 22.27 -23.71
C LYS A 6 -23.77 22.93 -22.63
N GLU A 7 -24.34 23.85 -21.85
CA GLU A 7 -23.64 24.52 -20.74
C GLU A 7 -23.20 23.53 -19.66
N MET A 8 -24.06 22.57 -19.31
CA MET A 8 -23.75 21.48 -18.36
C MET A 8 -22.63 20.57 -18.88
N LEU A 9 -22.66 20.20 -20.17
CA LEU A 9 -21.62 19.39 -20.78
C LEU A 9 -20.27 20.11 -20.82
N GLU A 10 -20.25 21.40 -21.14
CA GLU A 10 -19.04 22.22 -21.14
C GLU A 10 -18.47 22.38 -19.73
N HIS A 11 -19.32 22.61 -18.73
CA HIS A 11 -18.89 22.69 -17.33
C HIS A 11 -18.27 21.37 -16.86
N ASN A 12 -18.93 20.24 -17.13
CA ASN A 12 -18.42 18.91 -16.76
C ASN A 12 -17.07 18.61 -17.41
N LYS A 13 -16.88 18.99 -18.69
CA LYS A 13 -15.59 18.86 -19.37
C LYS A 13 -14.51 19.68 -18.70
N LYS A 14 -14.80 20.94 -18.33
CA LYS A 14 -13.84 21.80 -17.61
C LYS A 14 -13.43 21.17 -16.27
N VAL A 15 -14.40 20.70 -15.49
CA VAL A 15 -14.14 20.04 -14.19
C VAL A 15 -13.30 18.78 -14.35
N GLN A 16 -13.57 17.97 -15.37
CA GLN A 16 -12.75 16.79 -15.68
C GLN A 16 -11.31 17.16 -16.02
N THR A 17 -11.11 18.14 -16.92
CA THR A 17 -9.76 18.59 -17.30
C THR A 17 -8.98 19.19 -16.13
N GLU A 18 -9.64 19.94 -15.24
CA GLU A 18 -8.99 20.48 -14.04
C GLU A 18 -8.59 19.35 -13.08
N THR A 19 -9.48 18.38 -12.89
CA THR A 19 -9.23 17.20 -12.04
C THR A 19 -8.03 16.40 -12.55
N GLU A 20 -7.97 16.14 -13.85
CA GLU A 20 -6.84 15.46 -14.49
C GLU A 20 -5.53 16.22 -14.30
N ARG A 21 -5.55 17.55 -14.50
CA ARG A 21 -4.35 18.39 -14.29
C ARG A 21 -3.82 18.28 -12.87
N ILE A 22 -4.69 18.38 -11.88
CA ILE A 22 -4.32 18.33 -10.46
C ILE A 22 -3.81 16.94 -10.08
N ASN A 23 -4.50 15.89 -10.53
CA ASN A 23 -4.07 14.52 -10.28
C ASN A 23 -2.69 14.25 -10.89
N ASN A 24 -2.43 14.74 -12.10
CA ASN A 24 -1.11 14.60 -12.74
C ASN A 24 0.01 15.35 -12.02
N GLN A 25 -0.30 16.43 -11.30
CA GLN A 25 0.67 17.13 -10.46
C GLN A 25 0.95 16.36 -9.17
N ILE A 26 -0.08 15.82 -8.52
CA ILE A 26 0.04 15.08 -7.26
C ILE A 26 0.72 13.73 -7.46
N LEU A 27 0.44 13.05 -8.57
CA LEU A 27 0.97 11.73 -8.90
C LEU A 27 2.37 11.76 -9.52
N GLN A 28 3.08 12.89 -9.47
CA GLN A 28 4.47 12.94 -9.91
C GLN A 28 5.35 12.12 -8.97
N VAL A 29 6.24 11.32 -9.56
CA VAL A 29 7.22 10.54 -8.80
C VAL A 29 8.27 11.50 -8.25
N PRO A 30 8.50 11.54 -6.93
CA PRO A 30 9.53 12.39 -6.38
C PRO A 30 10.93 11.95 -6.83
N VAL A 31 11.75 12.91 -7.28
CA VAL A 31 13.08 12.64 -7.87
C VAL A 31 14.08 12.09 -6.87
N TYR A 32 13.91 12.41 -5.58
CA TYR A 32 14.80 12.01 -4.50
C TYR A 32 14.63 10.54 -4.05
N LEU A 33 13.62 9.83 -4.59
CA LEU A 33 13.38 8.43 -4.26
C LEU A 33 14.50 7.54 -4.81
N THR A 34 14.81 6.47 -4.09
CA THR A 34 15.66 5.38 -4.57
C THR A 34 14.95 4.60 -5.69
N GLU A 35 15.69 3.82 -6.48
CA GLU A 35 15.09 3.04 -7.58
C GLU A 35 14.05 2.00 -7.09
N GLU A 36 14.26 1.40 -5.90
CA GLU A 36 13.28 0.48 -5.27
C GLU A 36 11.99 1.23 -4.91
N GLU A 37 12.10 2.45 -4.38
CA GLU A 37 10.97 3.31 -4.05
C GLU A 37 10.24 3.84 -5.29
N LYS A 38 10.97 4.26 -6.32
CA LYS A 38 10.38 4.69 -7.60
C LYS A 38 9.54 3.59 -8.21
N SER A 39 10.04 2.35 -8.24
CA SER A 39 9.30 1.22 -8.79
C SER A 39 8.00 0.96 -8.02
N ALA A 40 8.04 0.99 -6.68
CA ALA A 40 6.85 0.85 -5.85
C ALA A 40 5.85 2.00 -6.07
N TYR A 41 6.35 3.23 -6.22
CA TYR A 41 5.56 4.44 -6.44
C TYR A 41 4.88 4.44 -7.82
N GLU A 42 5.59 4.04 -8.87
CA GLU A 42 5.06 3.92 -10.22
C GLU A 42 3.92 2.90 -10.31
N GLU A 43 4.03 1.78 -9.61
CA GLU A 43 2.99 0.74 -9.59
C GLU A 43 1.67 1.26 -9.00
N ILE A 44 1.74 1.94 -7.85
CA ILE A 44 0.54 2.50 -7.21
C ILE A 44 -0.02 3.68 -8.02
N VAL A 45 0.84 4.55 -8.56
CA VAL A 45 0.42 5.64 -9.45
C VAL A 45 -0.32 5.12 -10.68
N LYS A 46 0.21 4.06 -11.32
CA LYS A 46 -0.46 3.43 -12.46
C LYS A 46 -1.85 2.92 -12.07
N THR A 47 -1.95 2.21 -10.94
CA THR A 47 -3.22 1.71 -10.41
C THR A 47 -4.22 2.83 -10.15
N LEU A 48 -3.77 3.96 -9.57
CA LEU A 48 -4.60 5.13 -9.30
C LEU A 48 -5.07 5.79 -10.60
N LYS A 49 -4.19 5.99 -11.59
CA LYS A 49 -4.54 6.57 -12.89
C LYS A 49 -5.59 5.74 -13.64
N GLU A 50 -5.51 4.42 -13.55
CA GLU A 50 -6.48 3.51 -14.19
C GLU A 50 -7.81 3.44 -13.43
N SER A 51 -7.79 3.61 -12.11
CA SER A 51 -8.95 3.31 -11.25
C SER A 51 -9.72 4.54 -10.76
N ILE A 52 -9.13 5.73 -10.73
CA ILE A 52 -9.67 6.89 -10.02
C ILE A 52 -10.18 7.98 -10.97
N LYS A 53 -11.39 8.48 -10.67
CA LYS A 53 -12.03 9.64 -11.32
C LYS A 53 -12.30 10.81 -10.37
N TYR A 54 -11.68 10.83 -9.19
CA TYR A 54 -11.85 11.90 -8.20
C TYR A 54 -10.59 12.76 -8.11
N ARG A 55 -10.75 14.00 -7.64
CA ARG A 55 -9.65 14.94 -7.41
C ARG A 55 -8.84 14.49 -6.21
N LEU A 56 -7.57 14.20 -6.44
CA LEU A 56 -6.61 13.89 -5.40
C LEU A 56 -6.25 15.16 -4.61
N SER A 57 -5.88 14.93 -3.37
CA SER A 57 -5.45 15.92 -2.40
C SER A 57 -3.99 15.67 -2.02
N HIS A 58 -3.37 16.63 -1.31
CA HIS A 58 -2.00 16.44 -0.83
C HIS A 58 -1.90 15.31 0.20
N SER A 59 -2.97 15.04 0.96
CA SER A 59 -3.02 13.88 1.86
C SER A 59 -3.02 12.55 1.10
N ASP A 60 -3.57 12.49 -0.11
CA ASP A 60 -3.46 11.28 -0.94
C ASP A 60 -2.01 11.04 -1.37
N ALA A 61 -1.24 12.10 -1.64
CA ALA A 61 0.19 12.00 -1.95
C ALA A 61 0.97 11.36 -0.79
N GLU A 62 0.66 11.78 0.44
CA GLU A 62 1.27 11.22 1.65
C GLU A 62 0.89 9.75 1.85
N LEU A 63 -0.37 9.38 1.62
CA LEU A 63 -0.82 7.98 1.66
C LEU A 63 -0.09 7.11 0.62
N ILE A 64 0.15 7.63 -0.58
CA ILE A 64 0.91 6.95 -1.63
C ILE A 64 2.36 6.74 -1.18
N TRP A 65 2.98 7.75 -0.57
CA TRP A 65 4.33 7.63 -0.05
C TRP A 65 4.43 6.57 1.07
N GLN A 66 3.49 6.60 2.02
CA GLN A 66 3.41 5.59 3.09
C GLN A 66 3.20 4.17 2.54
N TYR A 67 2.34 4.02 1.52
CA TYR A 67 2.15 2.75 0.82
C TYR A 67 3.48 2.18 0.31
N CYS A 68 4.31 3.02 -0.32
CA CYS A 68 5.60 2.60 -0.88
C CYS A 68 6.55 2.10 0.22
N GLN A 69 6.68 2.86 1.31
CA GLN A 69 7.53 2.49 2.44
C GLN A 69 7.10 1.15 3.05
N ILE A 70 5.81 0.97 3.30
CA ILE A 70 5.28 -0.24 3.91
C ILE A 70 5.41 -1.44 2.95
N LYS A 71 5.20 -1.23 1.65
CA LYS A 71 5.38 -2.28 0.64
C LYS A 71 6.83 -2.77 0.59
N ILE A 72 7.80 -1.86 0.60
CA ILE A 72 9.22 -2.23 0.61
C ILE A 72 9.56 -2.99 1.90
N MET A 73 9.08 -2.53 3.05
CA MET A 73 9.26 -3.24 4.32
C MET A 73 8.66 -4.65 4.26
N ARG A 74 7.45 -4.79 3.72
CA ARG A 74 6.77 -6.08 3.52
C ARG A 74 7.59 -6.99 2.61
N ASP A 75 8.09 -6.50 1.47
CA ASP A 75 8.83 -7.31 0.51
C ASP A 75 10.21 -7.73 1.05
N ARG A 76 10.85 -6.89 1.87
CA ARG A 76 12.05 -7.26 2.64
C ARG A 76 11.74 -8.33 3.69
N ALA A 77 10.66 -8.17 4.46
CA ALA A 77 10.21 -9.17 5.43
C ALA A 77 9.83 -10.50 4.75
N TRP A 78 9.20 -10.45 3.57
CA TRP A 78 8.86 -11.64 2.79
C TRP A 78 10.10 -12.40 2.34
N ARG A 79 11.13 -11.71 1.85
CA ARG A 79 12.42 -12.32 1.51
C ARG A 79 13.08 -12.99 2.72
N GLY A 80 12.98 -12.38 3.90
CA GLY A 80 13.47 -12.94 5.16
C GLY A 80 12.70 -14.20 5.58
N TYR A 81 11.37 -14.11 5.59
CA TYR A 81 10.48 -15.21 5.93
C TYR A 81 10.62 -16.40 4.97
N SER A 82 10.78 -16.14 3.67
CA SER A 82 10.91 -17.20 2.65
C SER A 82 12.12 -18.11 2.86
N LYS A 83 13.17 -17.63 3.56
CA LYS A 83 14.36 -18.45 3.89
C LYS A 83 14.05 -19.46 4.98
N ASN A 84 13.26 -19.08 5.98
CA ASN A 84 12.85 -19.91 7.11
C ASN A 84 11.35 -19.68 7.37
N PRO A 85 10.46 -20.40 6.64
CA PRO A 85 9.02 -20.11 6.62
C PRO A 85 8.26 -20.60 7.85
N ASP A 86 8.94 -20.74 8.99
CA ASP A 86 8.31 -21.12 10.24
C ASP A 86 7.75 -19.90 10.95
N ARG A 87 6.48 -20.00 11.39
CA ARG A 87 5.85 -18.98 12.24
C ARG A 87 6.57 -18.82 13.57
N TYR A 88 7.15 -19.90 14.09
CA TYR A 88 7.84 -19.92 15.36
C TYR A 88 9.24 -20.51 15.21
N ILE A 89 10.24 -19.80 15.72
CA ILE A 89 11.64 -20.22 15.71
C ILE A 89 11.95 -20.85 17.07
N ARG A 90 12.46 -22.08 17.05
CA ARG A 90 12.93 -22.79 18.24
C ARG A 90 14.37 -22.38 18.54
N ILE A 91 14.61 -21.81 19.72
CA ILE A 91 15.93 -21.40 20.19
C ILE A 91 16.31 -22.31 21.35
N VAL A 92 17.40 -23.05 21.20
CA VAL A 92 17.93 -23.87 22.29
C VAL A 92 18.71 -22.96 23.24
N THR A 93 18.20 -22.82 24.46
CA THR A 93 18.74 -21.91 25.50
C THR A 93 19.69 -22.57 26.49
N GLY A 94 19.76 -23.90 26.49
CA GLY A 94 20.61 -24.66 27.41
C GLY A 94 20.14 -26.10 27.52
N ILE A 95 20.63 -26.81 28.53
CA ILE A 95 20.24 -28.19 28.84
C ILE A 95 19.46 -28.20 30.16
N CYS A 96 18.42 -29.02 30.24
CA CYS A 96 17.63 -29.28 31.45
C CYS A 96 18.51 -29.88 32.54
N SER A 97 18.00 -29.83 33.78
CA SER A 97 18.64 -30.37 34.98
C SER A 97 19.06 -31.83 34.85
N ASP A 98 18.42 -32.55 33.93
CA ASP A 98 18.61 -33.97 33.63
C ASP A 98 19.85 -34.23 32.74
N GLY A 99 20.57 -33.20 32.32
CA GLY A 99 21.82 -33.30 31.54
C GLY A 99 21.66 -33.77 30.09
N LYS A 100 20.43 -34.13 29.65
CA LYS A 100 20.17 -34.69 28.31
C LYS A 100 19.16 -33.89 27.47
N THR A 101 18.15 -33.29 28.09
CA THR A 101 17.06 -32.63 27.36
C THR A 101 17.39 -31.17 27.07
N PRO A 102 17.37 -30.69 25.82
CA PRO A 102 17.58 -29.27 25.54
C PRO A 102 16.39 -28.43 26.03
N LYS A 103 16.67 -27.33 26.75
CA LYS A 103 15.69 -26.28 27.06
C LYS A 103 15.46 -25.46 25.79
N VAL A 104 14.27 -25.58 25.22
CA VAL A 104 13.87 -24.87 24.01
C VAL A 104 12.94 -23.72 24.37
N MET A 105 13.29 -22.51 23.97
CA MET A 105 12.35 -21.39 23.92
C MET A 105 11.79 -21.27 22.52
N VAL A 106 10.51 -20.95 22.42
CA VAL A 106 9.82 -20.71 21.17
C VAL A 106 9.59 -19.21 21.04
N LYS A 107 10.19 -18.57 20.04
CA LYS A 107 9.94 -17.16 19.70
C LYS A 107 9.15 -17.07 18.42
N GLU A 108 8.25 -16.10 18.32
CA GLU A 108 7.58 -15.81 17.05
C GLU A 108 8.59 -15.25 16.06
N ASN A 109 8.49 -15.66 14.79
CA ASN A 109 9.34 -15.17 13.73
C ASN A 109 9.06 -13.68 13.49
N GLU A 110 10.07 -12.84 13.71
CA GLU A 110 9.96 -11.39 13.57
C GLU A 110 9.54 -10.98 12.16
N HIS A 111 9.98 -11.73 11.13
CA HIS A 111 9.57 -11.49 9.75
C HIS A 111 8.09 -11.80 9.53
N TYR A 112 7.56 -12.85 10.16
CA TYR A 112 6.13 -13.17 10.10
C TYR A 112 5.28 -12.07 10.75
N LYS A 113 5.68 -11.62 11.94
CA LYS A 113 5.00 -10.52 12.64
C LYS A 113 4.98 -9.24 11.79
N THR A 114 6.14 -8.87 11.25
CA THR A 114 6.28 -7.70 10.36
C THR A 114 5.38 -7.81 9.13
N LEU A 115 5.30 -9.00 8.50
CA LEU A 115 4.43 -9.22 7.36
C LEU A 115 2.95 -9.00 7.70
N VAL A 116 2.49 -9.51 8.83
CA VAL A 116 1.11 -9.35 9.29
C VAL A 116 0.79 -7.87 9.53
N ASP A 117 1.68 -7.14 10.20
CA ASP A 117 1.48 -5.72 10.49
C ASP A 117 1.51 -4.86 9.22
N CYS A 118 2.47 -5.10 8.31
CA CYS A 118 2.52 -4.42 7.02
C CYS A 118 1.27 -4.69 6.18
N ASN A 119 0.79 -5.93 6.11
CA ASN A 119 -0.42 -6.25 5.33
C ASN A 119 -1.65 -5.51 5.87
N LYS A 120 -1.83 -5.42 7.19
CA LYS A 120 -2.93 -4.65 7.81
C LYS A 120 -2.85 -3.16 7.47
N GLN A 121 -1.65 -2.59 7.51
CA GLN A 121 -1.47 -1.17 7.17
C GLN A 121 -1.71 -0.91 5.68
N LEU A 122 -1.22 -1.78 4.79
CA LEU A 122 -1.48 -1.68 3.36
C LEU A 122 -2.97 -1.76 3.05
N GLU A 123 -3.70 -2.69 3.67
CA GLU A 123 -5.15 -2.81 3.51
C GLU A 123 -5.87 -1.51 3.91
N LYS A 124 -5.47 -0.91 5.04
CA LYS A 124 -6.00 0.37 5.49
C LYS A 124 -5.75 1.48 4.48
N ILE A 125 -4.51 1.62 3.99
CA ILE A 125 -4.15 2.66 3.01
C ILE A 125 -4.91 2.46 1.70
N LEU A 126 -5.03 1.22 1.22
CA LEU A 126 -5.81 0.91 0.01
C LEU A 126 -7.29 1.23 0.17
N LYS A 127 -7.85 1.06 1.37
CA LYS A 127 -9.23 1.45 1.69
C LYS A 127 -9.40 2.96 1.70
N ASP A 128 -8.44 3.69 2.29
CA ASP A 128 -8.45 5.16 2.36
C ASP A 128 -8.29 5.78 0.97
N LEU A 129 -7.44 5.19 0.11
CA LEU A 129 -7.31 5.53 -1.32
C LEU A 129 -8.46 5.00 -2.20
N ARG A 130 -9.47 4.35 -1.59
CA ARG A 130 -10.65 3.79 -2.27
C ARG A 130 -10.33 2.80 -3.39
N LEU A 131 -9.22 2.08 -3.25
CA LEU A 131 -8.75 1.11 -4.23
C LEU A 131 -9.33 -0.30 -3.99
N THR A 132 -9.88 -0.59 -2.81
CA THR A 132 -10.49 -1.89 -2.52
C THR A 132 -11.83 -2.10 -3.25
N PRO A 133 -12.21 -3.35 -3.60
CA PRO A 133 -13.49 -3.64 -4.26
C PRO A 133 -14.70 -3.06 -3.51
N GLU A 134 -14.70 -3.16 -2.18
CA GLU A 134 -15.75 -2.61 -1.31
C GLU A 134 -15.86 -1.09 -1.41
N ALA A 135 -14.71 -0.39 -1.37
CA ALA A 135 -14.67 1.06 -1.47
C ALA A 135 -15.12 1.56 -2.85
N ARG A 136 -14.84 0.79 -3.91
CA ARG A 136 -15.32 1.08 -5.27
C ARG A 136 -16.84 0.83 -5.41
N ALA A 137 -17.36 -0.23 -4.79
CA ALA A 137 -18.77 -0.59 -4.85
C ALA A 137 -19.69 0.45 -4.17
N LYS A 138 -19.24 1.06 -3.07
CA LYS A 138 -19.98 2.11 -2.35
C LYS A 138 -20.31 3.36 -3.20
N LYS A 139 -19.62 3.57 -4.33
CA LYS A 139 -19.87 4.71 -5.24
C LYS A 139 -20.91 4.40 -6.32
N ARG A 140 -21.36 3.15 -6.45
CA ARG A 140 -22.33 2.72 -7.47
C ARG A 140 -23.80 2.80 -6.99
N PHE A 141 -24.04 3.20 -5.75
CA PHE A 141 -25.37 3.35 -5.16
C PHE A 141 -25.56 4.77 -4.66
#